data_AF-A0A1R4K4M5-F1
#
_entry.id   AF-A0A1R4K4M5-F1
#
_cell.length_a   1.000
_cell.length_b   1.000
_cell.length_c   1.000
_cell.angle_alpha   90.00
_cell.angle_beta   90.00
_cell.angle_gamma   90.00
#
_symmetry.space_group_name_H-M   'P 1'
#
loop_
_entity.id
_entity.type
_entity.pdbx_description
1 polymer ?
#
loop_
_entity_poly.entity_id
_entity_poly.type
_entity_poly.pdbx_seq_one_letter_code
_entity_poly.pdbx_strand_id
1 'polypeptide(L)' 'MNDTIVISGNTFVGPMPGIPSLTDIDIAYILSYVTTTFGNETEIFSEQEVRNNLSVFQ' A
#
# COMPACT_ATOMS: atom_id res chain seq x y z
N MET A 1 -4.89 -14.63 7.39
CA MET A 1 -4.92 -14.96 5.96
C MET A 1 -3.53 -15.49 5.59
N ASN A 2 -3.44 -16.68 4.99
CA ASN A 2 -2.17 -17.20 4.46
C ASN A 2 -2.02 -16.67 3.03
N ASP A 3 -1.82 -15.36 2.91
CA ASP A 3 -1.72 -14.72 1.60
C ASP A 3 -0.41 -15.14 0.95
N THR A 4 -0.55 -15.81 -0.20
CA THR A 4 0.54 -16.23 -1.05
C THR A 4 0.48 -15.41 -2.32
N ILE A 5 1.55 -14.67 -2.62
CA ILE A 5 1.66 -13.86 -3.82
C ILE A 5 2.92 -14.22 -4.59
N VAL A 6 2.87 -14.11 -5.91
CA VAL A 6 4.01 -14.34 -6.80
C VAL A 6 4.38 -13.02 -7.45
N ILE A 7 5.59 -12.52 -7.19
CA ILE A 7 6.10 -11.26 -7.73
C ILE A 7 7.42 -11.56 -8.46
N SER A 8 7.49 -11.24 -9.75
CA SER A 8 8.68 -11.43 -10.60
C SER A 8 9.28 -12.85 -10.50
N GLY A 9 8.43 -13.88 -10.40
CA GLY A 9 8.83 -15.28 -10.29
C GLY A 9 9.20 -15.76 -8.88
N ASN A 10 9.23 -14.88 -7.88
CA ASN A 10 9.47 -15.24 -6.48
C ASN A 10 8.14 -15.39 -5.73
N THR A 11 8.04 -16.42 -4.88
CA THR A 11 6.84 -16.67 -4.07
C THR A 11 7.04 -16.11 -2.67
N PHE A 12 6.09 -15.26 -2.25
CA PHE A 12 6.05 -14.69 -0.90
C PHE A 12 4.84 -15.25 -0.17
N VAL A 13 5.05 -15.71 1.07
CA VAL A 13 4.01 -16.32 1.91
C VAL A 13 4.04 -15.67 3.28
N GLY A 14 2.89 -15.20 3.74
CA GLY A 14 2.69 -14.73 5.10
C GLY A 14 1.95 -13.40 5.15
N PRO A 15 1.25 -13.14 6.27
CA PRO A 15 0.50 -11.90 6.43
C PRO A 15 1.45 -10.70 6.59
N MET A 16 1.13 -9.59 5.92
CA MET A 16 1.76 -8.30 6.18
C MET A 16 1.08 -7.64 7.39
N PRO A 17 1.78 -7.39 8.51
CA PRO A 17 1.19 -6.70 9.64
C PRO A 17 0.89 -5.24 9.29
N GLY A 18 -0.25 -4.73 9.75
CA GLY A 18 -0.57 -3.31 9.65
C GLY A 18 0.36 -2.46 10.52
N ILE A 19 0.58 -1.21 10.09
CA ILE A 19 1.42 -0.23 10.81
C ILE A 19 0.51 0.92 11.29
N PRO A 20 -0.11 0.82 12.48
CA PRO A 20 -1.13 1.76 12.94
C PRO A 20 -0.59 3.15 13.32
N SER A 21 0.73 3.32 13.37
CA SER A 21 1.37 4.62 13.65
C SER A 21 1.40 5.55 12.45
N LEU A 22 1.12 5.05 11.24
CA LEU A 22 1.08 5.87 10.03
C LEU A 22 -0.27 6.58 9.92
N THR A 23 -0.23 7.87 9.61
CA THR A 23 -1.43 8.64 9.30
C THR A 23 -1.85 8.44 7.84
N ASP A 24 -3.11 8.77 7.51
CA ASP A 24 -3.63 8.68 6.14
C ASP A 24 -2.74 9.43 5.13
N ILE A 25 -2.22 10.60 5.54
CA ILE A 25 -1.36 11.43 4.69
C ILE A 25 0.05 10.84 4.53
N ASP A 26 0.60 10.21 5.57
CA ASP A 26 1.88 9.50 5.47
C ASP A 26 1.78 8.34 4.48
N ILE A 27 0.69 7.58 4.56
CA ILE A 27 0.41 6.47 3.66
C ILE A 27 0.29 6.97 2.21
N ALA A 28 -0.43 8.07 1.98
CA ALA A 28 -0.56 8.67 0.65
C ALA A 28 0.81 9.07 0.06
N TYR A 29 1.66 9.72 0.85
CA TYR A 29 3.00 10.11 0.38
C TYR A 29 3.92 8.92 0.14
N ILE A 30 3.93 7.94 1.04
CA ILE A 30 4.76 6.73 0.89
C ILE A 30 4.35 5.96 -0.37
N LEU A 31 3.05 5.73 -0.56
CA LEU A 31 2.54 5.04 -1.74
C LEU A 31 2.93 5.79 -3.01
N SER A 32 2.66 7.10 -3.07
CA SER A 32 3.02 7.94 -4.22
C SER A 32 4.52 7.88 -4.52
N TYR A 33 5.37 7.94 -3.49
CA TYR A 33 6.82 7.85 -3.68
C TYR A 33 7.23 6.48 -4.25
N VAL A 34 6.71 5.39 -3.71
CA VAL A 34 7.08 4.03 -4.15
C VAL A 34 6.60 3.77 -5.58
N THR A 35 5.35 4.13 -5.90
CA THR A 35 4.76 3.85 -7.23
C THR A 35 5.33 4.73 -8.33
N THR A 36 5.75 5.96 -8.03
CA THR A 36 6.38 6.86 -9.01
C THR A 36 7.88 6.65 -9.16
N THR A 37 8.59 6.25 -8.08
CA THR A 37 10.05 6.08 -8.11
C THR A 37 10.48 4.70 -8.62
N PHE A 38 9.77 3.66 -8.19
CA PHE A 38 10.11 2.26 -8.51
C PHE A 38 9.07 1.56 -9.36
N GLY A 39 7.85 2.11 -9.42
CA GLY A 39 6.82 1.68 -10.34
C GLY A 39 6.85 2.46 -11.66
N ASN A 40 5.82 2.25 -12.47
CA ASN A 40 5.62 2.97 -13.73
C ASN A 40 4.41 3.91 -13.66
N GLU A 41 3.93 4.21 -12.45
CA GLU A 41 2.75 5.06 -12.26
C GLU A 41 3.15 6.54 -12.25
N THR A 42 2.31 7.37 -12.85
CA THR A 42 2.48 8.83 -12.87
C THR A 42 1.50 9.55 -11.95
N GLU A 43 0.56 8.81 -11.37
CA GLU A 43 -0.48 9.34 -10.50
C GLU A 43 -0.03 9.30 -9.03
N ILE A 44 -0.48 10.29 -8.26
CA ILE A 44 -0.21 10.40 -6.83
C ILE A 44 -1.47 10.06 -6.05
N PHE A 45 -1.31 9.37 -4.92
CA PHE A 45 -2.39 9.03 -4.02
C PHE A 45 -2.80 10.24 -3.19
N SER A 46 -4.11 10.40 -2.98
CA SER A 46 -4.66 11.44 -2.11
C SER A 46 -4.98 10.91 -0.71
N GLU A 47 -4.92 11.77 0.31
CA GLU A 47 -5.33 11.42 1.68
C GLU A 47 -6.78 10.87 1.72
N GLN A 48 -7.68 11.49 0.96
CA GLN A 48 -9.10 11.08 0.92
C GLN A 48 -9.27 9.68 0.33
N GLU A 49 -8.51 9.35 -0.72
CA GLU A 49 -8.51 8.02 -1.31
C GLU A 49 -7.99 6.98 -0.32
N VAL A 50 -6.89 7.26 0.38
CA VAL A 50 -6.36 6.37 1.41
C VAL A 50 -7.39 6.13 2.51
N ARG A 51 -8.00 7.20 3.02
CA ARG A 51 -9.04 7.11 4.06
C ARG A 51 -10.24 6.26 3.62
N ASN A 52 -10.69 6.44 2.38
CA ASN A 52 -11.79 5.66 1.83
C ASN A 52 -11.44 4.17 1.69
N ASN A 53 -10.19 3.85 1.36
CA ASN A 53 -9.74 2.47 1.25
C ASN A 53 -9.59 1.81 2.64
N LEU A 54 -9.09 2.55 3.64
CA LEU A 54 -8.92 2.01 5.00
C LEU A 54 -10.25 1.85 5.75
N SER A 55 -11.24 2.69 5.49
CA SER A 55 -12.56 2.60 6.15
C SER A 55 -13.37 1.37 5.73
N VAL A 56 -13.05 0.74 4.60
CA VAL A 56 -13.65 -0.54 4.15
C VAL A 56 -13.18 -1.73 5.00
N PHE A 57 -12.06 -1.58 5.72
CA PHE A 57 -11.46 -2.63 6.55
C PHE A 57 -11.69 -2.46 8.06
N GLN A 58 -12.54 -1.50 8.47
CA GLN A 58 -13.03 -1.35 9.86
C GLN A 58 -14.41 -1.97 10.03
#